data_AF-A0A2H1JMS8-F1
#
_entry.id   AF-A0A2H1JMS8-F1
#
_cell.length_a   1.000
_cell.length_b   1.000
_cell.length_c   1.000
_cell.angle_alpha   90.00
_cell.angle_beta   90.00
_cell.angle_gamma   90.00
#
_symmetry.space_group_name_H-M   'P 1'
#
loop_
_entity.id
_entity.type
_entity.pdbx_description
1 polymer ?
#
loop_
_entity_poly.entity_id
_entity_poly.type
_entity_poly.pdbx_seq_one_letter_code
_entity_poly.pdbx_strand_id
1 'polypeptide(L)'
;MGKQKDKQGLRLQGYDQHKKVAWIVTGIFIVLGLIFNGVRAGASSDAPNDDAPIVSEEEDPAEEAPAAEAVEEPAEAEPAFEEEPAEEPAEEPAAEEPVEEEPVAEEPAAPAEEDDSNVPAEYRSALTQAETYSDMMHMSKKGIFDQLTSEYGGQFSDDAAQYAVDNVQADWKENALESARTYQNDMAMSPNAIHDQLTSEYGGQFTQAEADYAIENLNN
;
A
#
# COMPACT_ATOMS: atom_id res chain seq x y z
N MET A 1 -31.18 -31.77 -14.70
CA MET A 1 -29.74 -31.56 -14.96
C MET A 1 -29.04 -31.56 -13.60
N GLY A 2 -27.89 -32.16 -13.33
CA GLY A 2 -27.03 -33.06 -14.11
C GLY A 2 -25.80 -33.38 -13.24
N LYS A 3 -25.98 -34.21 -12.20
CA LYS A 3 -24.98 -34.37 -11.11
C LYS A 3 -23.74 -35.10 -11.63
N GLN A 4 -22.68 -34.36 -11.95
CA GLN A 4 -21.39 -34.93 -12.33
C GLN A 4 -20.83 -35.78 -11.18
N LYS A 5 -20.68 -37.07 -11.46
CA LYS A 5 -19.89 -38.04 -10.72
C LYS A 5 -18.82 -38.56 -11.66
N ASP A 6 -17.67 -38.94 -11.13
CA ASP A 6 -16.65 -39.61 -11.91
C ASP A 6 -17.03 -41.07 -12.24
N LYS A 7 -16.13 -41.77 -12.94
CA LYS A 7 -16.29 -43.19 -13.31
C LYS A 7 -16.15 -44.15 -12.11
N GLN A 8 -15.80 -43.66 -10.93
CA GLN A 8 -15.67 -44.42 -9.67
C GLN A 8 -16.87 -44.16 -8.72
N GLY A 9 -17.79 -43.28 -9.08
CA GLY A 9 -19.04 -43.02 -8.36
C GLY A 9 -18.91 -42.07 -7.17
N LEU A 10 -17.72 -41.55 -6.91
CA LEU A 10 -17.45 -40.57 -5.87
C LEU A 10 -18.03 -39.20 -6.24
N ARG A 11 -18.31 -38.39 -5.22
CA ARG A 11 -18.77 -37.00 -5.41
C ARG A 11 -17.54 -36.09 -5.52
N LEU A 12 -17.53 -35.23 -6.53
CA LEU A 12 -16.54 -34.17 -6.68
C LEU A 12 -16.75 -33.10 -5.60
N GLN A 13 -16.18 -33.32 -4.42
CA GLN A 13 -16.22 -32.36 -3.31
C GLN A 13 -15.10 -31.35 -3.51
N GLY A 14 -15.48 -30.13 -3.92
CA GLY A 14 -14.55 -29.03 -4.25
C GLY A 14 -15.20 -27.95 -5.14
N TYR A 15 -16.16 -28.32 -6.00
CA TYR A 15 -16.81 -27.37 -6.90
C TYR A 15 -17.73 -26.35 -6.20
N ASP A 16 -18.15 -26.61 -4.96
CA ASP A 16 -18.92 -25.66 -4.15
C ASP A 16 -18.05 -24.59 -3.48
N GLN A 17 -16.77 -24.88 -3.20
CA GLN A 17 -15.86 -23.97 -2.48
C GLN A 17 -15.26 -22.89 -3.39
N HIS A 18 -15.19 -23.12 -4.70
CA HIS A 18 -14.60 -22.18 -5.68
C HIS A 18 -15.62 -21.43 -6.55
N LYS A 19 -16.93 -21.45 -6.24
CA LYS A 19 -17.95 -20.74 -7.04
C LYS A 19 -17.72 -19.23 -7.18
N LYS A 20 -17.05 -18.61 -6.21
CA LYS A 20 -16.67 -17.19 -6.25
C LYS A 20 -15.37 -16.94 -7.04
N VAL A 21 -14.47 -17.93 -7.11
CA VAL A 21 -13.17 -17.84 -7.82
C VAL A 21 -13.31 -18.19 -9.31
N ALA A 22 -14.27 -19.06 -9.67
CA ALA A 22 -14.52 -19.54 -11.03
C ALA A 22 -14.93 -18.46 -12.06
N TRP A 23 -15.20 -17.23 -11.63
CA TRP A 23 -15.49 -16.09 -12.52
C TRP A 23 -14.28 -15.19 -12.80
N ILE A 24 -13.26 -15.17 -11.91
CA ILE A 24 -12.10 -14.28 -12.06
C ILE A 24 -11.10 -14.86 -13.07
N VAL A 25 -10.77 -16.15 -12.96
CA VAL A 25 -9.76 -16.80 -13.83
C VAL A 25 -10.22 -16.90 -15.30
N THR A 26 -11.54 -16.95 -15.55
CA THR A 26 -12.10 -16.98 -16.91
C THR A 26 -12.18 -15.60 -17.57
N GLY A 27 -12.21 -14.51 -16.79
CA GLY A 27 -12.27 -13.14 -17.30
C GLY A 27 -10.92 -12.64 -17.86
N ILE A 28 -9.81 -13.06 -17.25
CA ILE A 28 -8.46 -12.55 -17.59
C ILE A 28 -7.87 -13.25 -18.84
N PHE A 29 -8.28 -14.48 -19.15
CA PHE A 29 -7.72 -15.27 -20.25
C PHE A 29 -8.35 -15.05 -21.65
N ILE A 30 -9.32 -14.14 -21.79
CA ILE A 30 -10.01 -13.87 -23.08
C ILE A 30 -9.67 -12.49 -23.69
N VAL A 31 -8.91 -11.64 -22.98
CA VAL A 31 -8.49 -10.31 -23.49
C VAL A 31 -7.07 -10.30 -24.10
N LEU A 32 -6.24 -11.32 -23.82
CA LEU A 32 -4.86 -11.45 -24.33
C LEU A 32 -4.72 -12.50 -25.45
N GLY A 33 -5.65 -12.53 -26.40
CA GLY A 33 -5.73 -13.60 -27.41
C GLY A 33 -6.13 -13.22 -28.84
N LEU A 34 -6.15 -11.92 -29.20
CA LEU A 34 -6.68 -11.45 -30.50
C LEU A 34 -5.85 -10.39 -31.23
N ILE A 35 -4.52 -10.49 -31.24
CA ILE A 35 -3.71 -9.79 -32.26
C ILE A 35 -2.56 -10.67 -32.77
N PHE A 36 -2.38 -10.69 -34.10
CA PHE A 36 -1.28 -11.32 -34.86
C PHE A 36 -1.15 -12.86 -34.92
N ASN A 37 -1.97 -13.47 -35.79
CA ASN A 37 -1.48 -14.52 -36.69
C ASN A 37 -2.22 -14.40 -38.05
N GLY A 38 -1.51 -14.37 -39.19
CA GLY A 38 -2.19 -14.27 -40.49
C GLY A 38 -1.47 -13.65 -41.70
N VAL A 39 -0.14 -13.57 -41.77
CA VAL A 39 0.54 -13.19 -43.02
C VAL A 39 0.77 -14.43 -43.90
N ARG A 40 -0.07 -14.64 -44.93
CA ARG A 40 0.39 -14.98 -46.30
C ARG A 40 -0.73 -15.09 -47.36
N ALA A 41 -0.51 -14.35 -48.44
CA ALA A 41 -0.66 -14.72 -49.87
C ALA A 41 -2.02 -15.17 -50.44
N GLY A 42 -2.38 -14.60 -51.61
CA GLY A 42 -2.99 -15.40 -52.69
C GLY A 42 -4.12 -14.80 -53.54
N ALA A 43 -3.81 -13.78 -54.35
CA ALA A 43 -4.26 -13.61 -55.75
C ALA A 43 -5.69 -13.99 -56.23
N SER A 44 -6.39 -12.95 -56.72
CA SER A 44 -7.12 -12.89 -58.01
C SER A 44 -8.57 -13.40 -58.18
N SER A 45 -9.39 -12.53 -58.81
CA SER A 45 -10.68 -12.77 -59.53
C SER A 45 -11.86 -13.36 -58.72
N ASP A 46 -13.13 -12.99 -58.94
CA ASP A 46 -13.77 -12.38 -60.13
C ASP A 46 -14.96 -11.47 -59.74
N ALA A 47 -15.43 -10.64 -60.68
CA ALA A 47 -16.60 -9.75 -60.55
C ALA A 47 -17.74 -10.27 -61.49
N PRO A 48 -18.84 -9.55 -61.88
CA PRO A 48 -19.24 -8.17 -61.57
C PRO A 48 -20.78 -7.92 -61.43
N ASN A 49 -21.18 -6.63 -61.52
CA ASN A 49 -22.49 -6.06 -61.88
C ASN A 49 -23.63 -6.08 -60.81
N ASP A 50 -24.50 -5.05 -60.69
CA ASP A 50 -24.61 -3.75 -61.39
C ASP A 50 -25.39 -2.70 -60.55
N ASP A 51 -25.68 -1.53 -61.14
CA ASP A 51 -26.56 -0.42 -60.69
C ASP A 51 -26.00 0.68 -59.76
N ALA A 52 -25.53 1.76 -60.41
CA ALA A 52 -25.51 3.16 -59.96
C ALA A 52 -26.08 4.01 -61.13
N PRO A 53 -26.61 5.24 -60.94
CA PRO A 53 -25.83 6.46 -60.57
C PRO A 53 -26.60 7.36 -59.54
N ILE A 54 -26.15 8.50 -59.01
CA ILE A 54 -25.56 9.72 -59.62
C ILE A 54 -24.72 10.48 -58.58
N VAL A 55 -23.42 10.63 -58.88
CA VAL A 55 -22.56 11.84 -58.90
C VAL A 55 -22.89 13.04 -57.99
N SER A 56 -21.90 13.40 -57.15
CA SER A 56 -21.37 14.77 -56.97
C SER A 56 -19.91 14.72 -56.49
N GLU A 57 -18.98 15.15 -57.36
CA GLU A 57 -17.64 15.72 -57.05
C GLU A 57 -17.75 16.97 -56.14
N GLU A 58 -16.74 17.60 -55.50
CA GLU A 58 -15.25 17.55 -55.40
C GLU A 58 -14.90 17.78 -53.88
N GLU A 59 -13.68 17.79 -53.31
CA GLU A 59 -12.26 17.76 -53.75
C GLU A 59 -11.36 17.14 -52.62
N ASP A 60 -10.05 16.98 -52.84
CA ASP A 60 -8.96 16.88 -51.83
C ASP A 60 -8.25 18.26 -51.81
N PRO A 61 -7.53 18.70 -50.75
CA PRO A 61 -6.13 18.29 -50.66
C PRO A 61 -5.57 18.07 -49.24
N ALA A 62 -4.54 17.24 -49.17
CA ALA A 62 -3.60 17.10 -48.05
C ALA A 62 -2.86 18.40 -47.65
N GLU A 63 -2.38 18.45 -46.40
CA GLU A 63 -1.39 19.43 -45.93
C GLU A 63 -0.28 18.75 -45.09
N GLU A 64 0.95 19.28 -45.15
CA GLU A 64 2.20 18.60 -44.75
C GLU A 64 2.77 19.06 -43.39
N ALA A 65 3.15 18.11 -42.52
CA ALA A 65 4.33 18.17 -41.61
C ALA A 65 4.44 19.39 -40.64
N PRO A 66 5.58 19.66 -39.93
CA PRO A 66 6.75 18.83 -39.59
C PRO A 66 7.15 18.86 -38.08
N ALA A 67 8.27 18.15 -37.76
CA ALA A 67 9.19 18.32 -36.61
C ALA A 67 8.64 18.12 -35.17
N ALA A 68 9.33 17.50 -34.21
CA ALA A 68 10.76 17.22 -33.95
C ALA A 68 11.56 18.40 -33.35
N GLU A 69 11.39 18.62 -32.03
CA GLU A 69 12.35 19.28 -31.13
C GLU A 69 12.71 18.27 -30.03
N ALA A 70 13.96 17.84 -29.84
CA ALA A 70 15.19 18.57 -29.52
C ALA A 70 15.38 18.67 -27.99
N VAL A 71 16.44 18.03 -27.51
CA VAL A 71 16.84 17.95 -26.09
C VAL A 71 17.71 19.15 -25.77
N GLU A 72 17.39 19.90 -24.71
CA GLU A 72 18.34 20.81 -24.06
C GLU A 72 18.38 20.57 -22.53
N GLU A 73 19.51 20.05 -22.08
CA GLU A 73 20.07 20.30 -20.75
C GLU A 73 20.81 21.65 -20.81
N PRO A 74 20.82 22.43 -19.72
CA PRO A 74 22.12 22.71 -19.12
C PRO A 74 22.13 22.77 -17.57
N ALA A 75 23.35 22.74 -17.05
CA ALA A 75 23.71 22.47 -15.66
C ALA A 75 23.86 23.72 -14.74
N GLU A 76 24.14 23.42 -13.47
CA GLU A 76 24.81 24.22 -12.42
C GLU A 76 24.13 25.48 -11.84
N ALA A 77 23.87 25.44 -10.53
CA ALA A 77 24.49 26.35 -9.54
C ALA A 77 24.20 25.93 -8.07
N GLU A 78 25.24 25.58 -7.31
CA GLU A 78 25.30 25.83 -5.85
C GLU A 78 25.88 27.25 -5.64
N PRO A 79 25.54 28.02 -4.57
CA PRO A 79 25.87 27.74 -3.16
C PRO A 79 24.72 28.18 -2.19
N ALA A 80 24.82 28.34 -0.87
CA ALA A 80 25.97 28.42 0.06
C ALA A 80 25.58 27.93 1.48
N PHE A 81 26.61 27.61 2.28
CA PHE A 81 26.51 27.25 3.69
C PHE A 81 26.86 28.47 4.54
N GLU A 82 25.98 28.88 5.46
CA GLU A 82 26.22 29.98 6.42
C GLU A 82 25.97 29.48 7.85
N GLU A 83 27.07 29.11 8.53
CA GLU A 83 27.15 29.04 9.99
C GLU A 83 27.52 30.42 10.55
N GLU A 84 26.92 30.81 11.69
CA GLU A 84 27.48 31.74 12.69
C GLU A 84 26.67 31.57 14.02
N PRO A 85 27.19 31.99 15.20
CA PRO A 85 27.21 31.07 16.35
C PRO A 85 26.46 31.52 17.62
N ALA A 86 26.41 30.57 18.57
CA ALA A 86 26.36 30.66 20.05
C ALA A 86 25.94 31.95 20.78
N GLU A 87 25.07 31.81 21.79
CA GLU A 87 25.37 32.21 23.20
C GLU A 87 24.33 31.69 24.22
N GLU A 88 24.78 30.89 25.20
CA GLU A 88 24.28 30.86 26.60
C GLU A 88 24.82 32.13 27.33
N PRO A 89 24.28 32.63 28.49
CA PRO A 89 23.86 31.82 29.66
C PRO A 89 22.79 32.40 30.64
N ALA A 90 22.48 31.61 31.70
CA ALA A 90 22.06 32.01 33.06
C ALA A 90 20.69 32.76 33.24
N GLU A 91 19.98 32.71 34.38
CA GLU A 91 20.25 32.16 35.73
C GLU A 91 18.93 31.83 36.47
N GLU A 92 19.01 31.03 37.54
CA GLU A 92 17.98 30.75 38.58
C GLU A 92 17.58 32.03 39.40
N PRO A 93 16.60 32.05 40.37
CA PRO A 93 16.14 30.92 41.20
C PRO A 93 14.66 30.88 41.73
N ALA A 94 14.37 29.76 42.40
CA ALA A 94 13.56 29.59 43.62
C ALA A 94 12.05 29.94 43.67
N ALA A 95 11.25 28.88 43.90
CA ALA A 95 10.23 28.85 44.96
C ALA A 95 9.97 27.40 45.41
N GLU A 96 10.54 26.97 46.54
CA GLU A 96 10.07 25.80 47.30
C GLU A 96 8.78 26.16 48.05
N GLU A 97 7.88 25.19 48.28
CA GLU A 97 6.99 25.02 49.45
C GLU A 97 6.25 23.65 49.31
N PRO A 98 5.70 23.04 50.39
CA PRO A 98 5.85 21.59 50.59
C PRO A 98 4.62 20.66 50.43
N VAL A 99 4.93 19.41 50.07
CA VAL A 99 4.35 18.10 50.46
C VAL A 99 2.89 18.01 50.95
N GLU A 100 2.09 17.20 50.25
CA GLU A 100 1.10 16.27 50.85
C GLU A 100 1.32 14.85 50.28
N GLU A 101 1.52 13.85 51.16
CA GLU A 101 1.51 12.42 50.82
C GLU A 101 0.07 11.88 50.93
N GLU A 102 -0.46 11.20 49.91
CA GLU A 102 -1.57 10.23 49.97
C GLU A 102 -1.49 9.31 48.71
N PRO A 103 -2.09 8.10 48.73
CA PRO A 103 -1.32 6.86 48.84
C PRO A 103 -0.91 6.22 47.51
N VAL A 104 0.08 5.32 47.60
CA VAL A 104 0.61 4.50 46.50
C VAL A 104 -0.51 3.80 45.72
N ALA A 105 -0.76 4.28 44.50
CA ALA A 105 -1.45 3.52 43.47
C ALA A 105 -0.49 2.47 42.90
N GLU A 106 -1.01 1.28 42.61
CA GLU A 106 -0.26 0.13 42.14
C GLU A 106 0.40 0.43 40.79
N GLU A 107 1.73 0.54 40.80
CA GLU A 107 2.56 0.76 39.60
C GLU A 107 2.34 -0.41 38.63
N PRO A 108 1.94 -0.18 37.36
CA PRO A 108 1.87 -1.26 36.40
C PRO A 108 3.29 -1.79 36.22
N ALA A 109 3.50 -3.07 36.51
CA ALA A 109 4.81 -3.70 36.48
C ALA A 109 5.52 -3.37 35.16
N ALA A 110 6.66 -2.68 35.27
CA ALA A 110 7.55 -2.44 34.14
C ALA A 110 7.81 -3.77 33.41
N PRO A 111 7.85 -3.77 32.07
CA PRO A 111 8.12 -4.99 31.32
C PRO A 111 9.41 -5.61 31.84
N ALA A 112 9.36 -6.88 32.20
CA ALA A 112 10.56 -7.62 32.52
C ALA A 112 11.39 -7.69 31.23
N GLU A 113 12.60 -7.14 31.27
CA GLU A 113 13.63 -7.34 30.26
C GLU A 113 13.96 -8.85 30.23
N GLU A 114 13.22 -9.60 29.41
CA GLU A 114 13.49 -11.00 29.10
C GLU A 114 14.84 -11.09 28.39
N ASP A 115 15.66 -12.08 28.78
CA ASP A 115 17.00 -12.25 28.21
C ASP A 115 16.89 -12.63 26.71
N ASP A 116 17.17 -11.66 25.83
CA ASP A 116 17.19 -11.76 24.36
C ASP A 116 17.89 -13.03 23.84
N SER A 117 18.85 -13.56 24.58
CA SER A 117 19.58 -14.78 24.21
C SER A 117 18.73 -16.05 24.17
N ASN A 118 17.53 -16.03 24.77
CA ASN A 118 16.57 -17.15 24.74
C ASN A 118 15.46 -17.00 23.66
N VAL A 119 15.37 -15.86 22.96
CA VAL A 119 14.31 -15.63 21.96
C VAL A 119 14.57 -16.48 20.69
N PRO A 120 13.58 -17.23 20.16
CA PRO A 120 13.74 -18.01 18.93
C PRO A 120 14.19 -17.17 17.72
N ALA A 121 14.93 -17.79 16.79
CA ALA A 121 15.44 -17.09 15.61
C ALA A 121 14.32 -16.52 14.72
N GLU A 122 13.20 -17.25 14.58
CA GLU A 122 12.02 -16.81 13.84
C GLU A 122 11.41 -15.53 14.43
N TYR A 123 11.35 -15.43 15.76
CA TYR A 123 10.74 -14.30 16.48
C TYR A 123 11.60 -13.03 16.32
N ARG A 124 12.92 -13.17 16.38
CA ARG A 124 13.86 -12.07 16.09
C ARG A 124 13.80 -11.64 14.62
N SER A 125 13.68 -12.57 13.68
CA SER A 125 13.46 -12.24 12.25
C SER A 125 12.13 -11.51 12.01
N ALA A 126 11.06 -11.96 12.67
CA ALA A 126 9.75 -11.30 12.60
C ALA A 126 9.80 -9.88 13.18
N LEU A 127 10.48 -9.67 14.32
CA LEU A 127 10.69 -8.36 14.93
C LEU A 127 11.43 -7.40 13.97
N THR A 128 12.57 -7.80 13.41
CA THR A 128 13.31 -6.94 12.46
C THR A 128 12.49 -6.60 11.20
N GLN A 129 11.65 -7.52 10.72
CA GLN A 129 10.76 -7.23 9.59
C GLN A 129 9.58 -6.33 10.00
N ALA A 130 9.10 -6.44 11.25
CA ALA A 130 8.06 -5.58 11.82
C ALA A 130 8.56 -4.14 12.00
N GLU A 131 9.77 -3.96 12.54
CA GLU A 131 10.49 -2.67 12.60
C GLU A 131 10.58 -2.06 11.19
N THR A 132 11.02 -2.84 10.20
CA THR A 132 11.09 -2.38 8.80
C THR A 132 9.73 -1.91 8.25
N TYR A 133 8.62 -2.61 8.55
CA TYR A 133 7.29 -2.19 8.12
C TYR A 133 6.77 -0.95 8.87
N SER A 134 7.14 -0.78 10.14
CA SER A 134 6.86 0.46 10.88
C SER A 134 7.63 1.64 10.28
N ASP A 135 8.95 1.52 10.15
CA ASP A 135 9.83 2.65 9.83
C ASP A 135 9.71 3.09 8.36
N MET A 136 9.54 2.14 7.43
CA MET A 136 9.56 2.41 5.99
C MET A 136 8.17 2.52 5.36
N MET A 137 7.13 2.00 6.01
CA MET A 137 5.76 1.96 5.46
C MET A 137 4.72 2.53 6.43
N HIS A 138 5.13 2.99 7.62
CA HIS A 138 4.29 3.63 8.63
C HIS A 138 3.02 2.83 8.94
N MET A 139 3.14 1.51 8.97
CA MET A 139 1.97 0.62 9.09
C MET A 139 1.43 0.58 10.52
N SER A 140 0.13 0.31 10.65
CA SER A 140 -0.49 0.04 11.94
C SER A 140 0.00 -1.28 12.54
N LYS A 141 -0.07 -1.41 13.86
CA LYS A 141 0.25 -2.65 14.58
C LYS A 141 -0.49 -3.87 14.00
N LYS A 142 -1.76 -3.71 13.61
CA LYS A 142 -2.54 -4.77 12.96
C LYS A 142 -2.08 -5.06 11.53
N GLY A 143 -1.84 -4.01 10.72
CA GLY A 143 -1.36 -4.19 9.34
C GLY A 143 -0.03 -4.93 9.29
N ILE A 144 0.88 -4.65 10.24
CA ILE A 144 2.15 -5.35 10.36
C ILE A 144 1.93 -6.84 10.69
N PHE A 145 1.08 -7.17 11.66
CA PHE A 145 0.74 -8.56 11.98
C PHE A 145 0.20 -9.31 10.75
N ASP A 146 -0.74 -8.71 10.03
CA ASP A 146 -1.34 -9.28 8.82
C ASP A 146 -0.29 -9.47 7.70
N GLN A 147 0.71 -8.58 7.57
CA GLN A 147 1.82 -8.76 6.62
C GLN A 147 2.83 -9.84 7.03
N LEU A 148 3.15 -9.95 8.33
CA LEU A 148 4.08 -10.97 8.83
C LEU A 148 3.51 -12.38 8.67
N THR A 149 2.20 -12.55 8.80
CA THR A 149 1.50 -13.84 8.67
C THR A 149 1.04 -14.17 7.24
N SER A 150 0.99 -13.16 6.34
CA SER A 150 0.54 -13.32 4.94
C SER A 150 1.37 -14.34 4.15
N GLU A 151 0.69 -15.18 3.35
CA GLU A 151 1.29 -16.08 2.35
C GLU A 151 2.17 -15.34 1.32
N TYR A 152 1.97 -14.03 1.15
CA TYR A 152 2.72 -13.17 0.23
C TYR A 152 3.71 -12.21 0.94
N GLY A 153 3.74 -12.24 2.28
CA GLY A 153 4.58 -11.39 3.11
C GLY A 153 5.63 -12.19 3.88
N GLY A 154 5.68 -12.02 5.20
CA GLY A 154 6.68 -12.66 6.07
C GLY A 154 6.58 -14.18 6.18
N GLN A 155 5.38 -14.75 6.04
CA GLN A 155 5.09 -16.19 6.24
C GLN A 155 5.57 -16.73 7.62
N PHE A 156 5.62 -15.86 8.63
CA PHE A 156 5.91 -16.25 10.02
C PHE A 156 4.70 -16.92 10.67
N SER A 157 4.94 -17.69 11.73
CA SER A 157 3.88 -18.17 12.61
C SER A 157 3.17 -17.02 13.34
N ASP A 158 1.89 -17.20 13.64
CA ASP A 158 1.09 -16.23 14.41
C ASP A 158 1.77 -15.83 15.73
N ASP A 159 2.38 -16.78 16.45
CA ASP A 159 3.09 -16.50 17.71
C ASP A 159 4.34 -15.61 17.49
N ALA A 160 5.10 -15.83 16.41
CA ALA A 160 6.27 -15.02 16.08
C ALA A 160 5.87 -13.62 15.59
N ALA A 161 4.79 -13.52 14.82
CA ALA A 161 4.22 -12.24 14.37
C ALA A 161 3.62 -11.44 15.55
N GLN A 162 2.95 -12.11 16.49
CA GLN A 162 2.41 -11.49 17.70
C GLN A 162 3.55 -10.97 18.59
N TYR A 163 4.57 -11.79 18.83
CA TYR A 163 5.79 -11.37 19.53
C TYR A 163 6.40 -10.13 18.88
N ALA A 164 6.56 -10.13 17.55
CA ALA A 164 7.12 -9.00 16.83
C ALA A 164 6.32 -7.71 17.08
N VAL A 165 5.00 -7.70 16.82
CA VAL A 165 4.19 -6.49 16.98
C VAL A 165 4.00 -6.05 18.44
N ASP A 166 4.26 -6.92 19.42
CA ASP A 166 4.29 -6.57 20.84
C ASP A 166 5.63 -5.98 21.31
N ASN A 167 6.73 -6.24 20.58
CA ASN A 167 8.08 -5.77 20.93
C ASN A 167 8.61 -4.66 19.99
N VAL A 168 7.93 -4.34 18.88
CA VAL A 168 8.24 -3.15 18.07
C VAL A 168 8.07 -1.88 18.90
N GLN A 169 9.17 -1.12 19.02
CA GLN A 169 9.22 0.18 19.69
C GLN A 169 8.82 1.31 18.73
N ALA A 170 7.55 1.35 18.33
CA ALA A 170 7.01 2.37 17.43
C ALA A 170 6.01 3.29 18.11
N ASP A 171 5.98 4.56 17.68
CA ASP A 171 4.84 5.43 17.94
C ASP A 171 3.75 5.18 16.87
N TRP A 172 2.75 4.36 17.25
CA TRP A 172 1.64 4.00 16.37
C TRP A 172 0.77 5.19 15.96
N LYS A 173 0.79 6.29 16.72
CA LYS A 173 0.10 7.54 16.36
C LYS A 173 0.88 8.33 15.32
N GLU A 174 2.21 8.35 15.39
CA GLU A 174 3.03 8.96 14.35
C GLU A 174 2.97 8.14 13.05
N ASN A 175 2.97 6.80 13.12
CA ASN A 175 2.70 5.95 11.95
C ASN A 175 1.34 6.26 11.29
N ALA A 176 0.31 6.52 12.09
CA ALA A 176 -0.99 6.94 11.58
C ALA A 176 -0.95 8.33 10.92
N LEU A 177 -0.18 9.27 11.50
CA LEU A 177 0.00 10.62 10.96
C LEU A 177 0.80 10.63 9.65
N GLU A 178 1.88 9.84 9.53
CA GLU A 178 2.61 9.73 8.27
C GLU A 178 1.79 8.99 7.20
N SER A 179 1.07 7.92 7.56
CA SER A 179 0.07 7.30 6.67
C SER A 179 -0.99 8.31 6.20
N ALA A 180 -1.47 9.18 7.10
CA ALA A 180 -2.44 10.24 6.77
C ALA A 180 -1.87 11.25 5.77
N ARG A 181 -0.61 11.69 5.97
CA ARG A 181 0.10 12.57 5.04
C ARG A 181 0.32 11.91 3.68
N THR A 182 0.63 10.61 3.62
CA THR A 182 0.70 9.87 2.34
C THR A 182 -0.65 9.88 1.62
N TYR A 183 -1.76 9.57 2.29
CA TYR A 183 -3.09 9.63 1.69
C TYR A 183 -3.51 11.05 1.27
N GLN A 184 -3.09 12.07 2.02
CA GLN A 184 -3.32 13.48 1.67
C GLN A 184 -2.54 13.89 0.41
N ASN A 185 -1.24 13.63 0.38
CA ASN A 185 -0.33 14.13 -0.65
C ASN A 185 -0.42 13.34 -1.96
N ASP A 186 -0.42 12.02 -1.89
CA ASP A 186 -0.32 11.15 -3.08
C ASP A 186 -1.69 10.82 -3.67
N MET A 187 -2.74 10.82 -2.82
CA MET A 187 -4.11 10.45 -3.23
C MET A 187 -5.10 11.62 -3.18
N ALA A 188 -4.67 12.82 -2.77
CA ALA A 188 -5.49 14.03 -2.66
C ALA A 188 -6.78 13.83 -1.84
N MET A 189 -6.73 12.97 -0.81
CA MET A 189 -7.89 12.59 -0.01
C MET A 189 -8.28 13.68 0.99
N SER A 190 -9.58 13.84 1.25
CA SER A 190 -10.07 14.75 2.29
C SER A 190 -9.88 14.15 3.69
N PRO A 191 -9.77 14.96 4.77
CA PRO A 191 -9.54 14.45 6.12
C PRO A 191 -10.52 13.34 6.56
N ASN A 192 -11.81 13.46 6.25
CA ASN A 192 -12.79 12.41 6.56
C ASN A 192 -12.51 11.09 5.79
N ALA A 193 -12.13 11.19 4.52
CA ALA A 193 -11.80 10.00 3.71
C ALA A 193 -10.47 9.37 4.16
N ILE A 194 -9.51 10.18 4.63
CA ILE A 194 -8.28 9.71 5.26
C ILE A 194 -8.60 8.95 6.55
N HIS A 195 -9.49 9.48 7.39
CA HIS A 195 -9.94 8.81 8.61
C HIS A 195 -10.58 7.43 8.34
N ASP A 196 -11.56 7.40 7.42
CA ASP A 196 -12.22 6.18 6.97
C ASP A 196 -11.18 5.17 6.43
N GLN A 197 -10.17 5.64 5.70
CA GLN A 197 -9.14 4.80 5.11
C GLN A 197 -8.12 4.27 6.14
N LEU A 198 -7.73 5.08 7.14
CA LEU A 198 -6.86 4.65 8.23
C LEU A 198 -7.52 3.56 9.07
N THR A 199 -8.83 3.66 9.35
CA THR A 199 -9.59 2.70 10.17
C THR A 199 -10.15 1.50 9.40
N SER A 200 -10.16 1.55 8.06
CA SER A 200 -10.70 0.49 7.20
C SER A 200 -9.99 -0.85 7.38
N GLU A 201 -10.76 -1.95 7.41
CA GLU A 201 -10.29 -3.34 7.43
C GLU A 201 -9.36 -3.68 6.24
N TYR A 202 -9.55 -2.99 5.11
CA TYR A 202 -8.76 -3.13 3.88
C TYR A 202 -7.84 -1.93 3.61
N GLY A 203 -7.70 -1.02 4.58
CA GLY A 203 -6.88 0.19 4.50
C GLY A 203 -5.73 0.16 5.50
N GLY A 204 -5.60 1.21 6.31
CA GLY A 204 -4.53 1.32 7.31
C GLY A 204 -4.69 0.40 8.51
N GLN A 205 -5.90 -0.07 8.83
CA GLN A 205 -6.23 -0.90 9.99
C GLN A 205 -5.77 -0.33 11.35
N PHE A 206 -5.61 0.99 11.45
CA PHE A 206 -5.33 1.72 12.69
C PHE A 206 -6.52 1.68 13.64
N THR A 207 -6.25 1.85 14.94
CA THR A 207 -7.32 2.08 15.91
C THR A 207 -7.96 3.45 15.67
N GLN A 208 -9.21 3.60 16.12
CA GLN A 208 -9.94 4.87 16.08
C GLN A 208 -9.12 6.01 16.68
N ALA A 209 -8.46 5.80 17.82
CA ALA A 209 -7.71 6.85 18.53
C ALA A 209 -6.41 7.27 17.83
N GLU A 210 -5.77 6.36 17.07
CA GLU A 210 -4.62 6.68 16.22
C GLU A 210 -5.05 7.47 14.98
N ALA A 211 -6.16 7.07 14.35
CA ALA A 211 -6.73 7.81 13.22
C ALA A 211 -7.27 9.19 13.63
N ASP A 212 -7.93 9.30 14.78
CA ASP A 212 -8.39 10.58 15.34
C ASP A 212 -7.19 11.52 15.57
N TYR A 213 -6.13 11.03 16.23
CA TYR A 213 -4.89 11.79 16.41
C TYR A 213 -4.26 12.22 15.07
N ALA A 214 -4.20 11.31 14.10
CA ALA A 214 -3.62 11.60 12.80
C ALA A 214 -4.36 12.75 12.09
N ILE A 215 -5.69 12.80 12.16
CA ILE A 215 -6.49 13.89 11.59
C ILE A 215 -6.36 15.19 12.40
N GLU A 216 -6.32 15.12 13.73
CA GLU A 216 -6.11 16.29 14.60
C GLU A 216 -4.76 16.99 14.35
N ASN A 217 -3.74 16.23 13.92
CA ASN A 217 -2.39 16.73 13.66
C ASN A 217 -2.05 16.82 12.15
N LEU A 218 -3.03 16.58 11.26
CA LEU A 218 -2.85 16.73 9.82
C LEU A 218 -2.90 18.21 9.43
N ASN A 219 -1.82 18.72 8.83
CA ASN A 219 -1.78 20.08 8.33
C ASN A 219 -2.82 20.28 7.19
N ASN A 220 -3.49 21.43 7.19
CA ASN A 220 -4.48 21.82 6.15
C ASN A 220 -3.86 22.69 5.05
#